data_AF-A0A7S2GDU0-F1
#
_entry.id   AF-A0A7S2GDU0-F1
#
_cell.length_a   1.000
_cell.length_b   1.000
_cell.length_c   1.000
_cell.angle_alpha   90.00
_cell.angle_beta   90.00
_cell.angle_gamma   90.00
#
_symmetry.space_group_name_H-M   'P 1'
#
loop_
_entity.id
_entity.type
_entity.pdbx_description
1 polymer ?
#
loop_
_entity_poly.entity_id
_entity_poly.type
_entity_poly.pdbx_seq_one_letter_code
_entity_poly.pdbx_strand_id
1 'polypeptide(L)'
;ANCSQAGVREGRDFAGGWKRGLGVAADNCDIRASDQWQNQGCSQRGPSASMGQGFNAGGGGTYAAEWDPGAGHFRTWFWPKGAEPEDVASGRPSPESWP
;
A
#
# COMPACT_ATOMS: atom_id res chain seq x y z
N ALA A 1 -0.05 -16.92 15.20
CA ALA A 1 0.12 -15.59 14.59
C ALA A 1 -1.01 -15.41 13.59
N ASN A 2 -1.96 -14.51 13.85
CA ASN A 2 -2.98 -14.18 12.86
C ASN A 2 -2.36 -13.17 11.91
N CYS A 3 -2.06 -13.58 10.69
CA CYS A 3 -1.61 -12.73 9.59
C CYS A 3 -2.68 -11.68 9.24
N SER A 4 -3.00 -10.76 10.15
CA SER A 4 -4.09 -9.81 10.05
C SER A 4 -3.57 -8.41 10.33
N GLN A 5 -4.00 -7.47 9.51
CA GLN A 5 -3.78 -6.05 9.62
C GLN A 5 -5.05 -5.32 10.11
N ALA A 6 -5.98 -6.00 10.80
CA ALA A 6 -7.18 -5.37 11.37
C ALA A 6 -6.89 -4.23 12.36
N GLY A 7 -5.65 -4.12 12.86
CA GLY A 7 -5.19 -2.99 13.66
C GLY A 7 -4.80 -1.73 12.88
N VAL A 8 -4.62 -1.84 11.55
CA VAL A 8 -4.18 -0.77 10.65
C VAL A 8 -5.40 -0.02 10.11
N ARG A 9 -5.46 1.29 10.39
CA ARG A 9 -6.64 2.13 10.18
C ARG A 9 -6.47 3.06 8.99
N GLU A 10 -7.46 3.07 8.10
CA GLU A 10 -7.55 4.00 6.97
C GLU A 10 -7.49 5.45 7.45
N GLY A 11 -6.74 6.29 6.74
CA GLY A 11 -6.61 7.73 7.06
C GLY A 11 -5.82 8.05 8.33
N ARG A 12 -5.36 7.04 9.07
CA ARG A 12 -4.43 7.20 10.21
C ARG A 12 -3.09 6.57 9.93
N ASP A 13 -3.11 5.28 9.55
CA ASP A 13 -1.91 4.46 9.41
C ASP A 13 -1.47 4.35 7.94
N PHE A 14 -2.35 4.68 6.99
CA PHE A 14 -2.05 4.78 5.55
C PHE A 14 -3.05 5.70 4.83
N ALA A 15 -2.62 6.32 3.73
CA ALA A 15 -3.43 7.28 2.96
C ALA A 15 -4.48 6.64 2.04
N GLY A 16 -4.37 5.34 1.76
CA GLY A 16 -5.32 4.59 0.95
C GLY A 16 -6.57 4.16 1.73
N GLY A 17 -7.26 3.15 1.20
CA GLY A 17 -8.33 2.48 1.93
C GLY A 17 -8.35 0.99 1.63
N TRP A 18 -8.86 0.17 2.54
CA TRP A 18 -9.05 -1.25 2.30
C TRP A 18 -10.01 -1.48 1.13
N LYS A 19 -9.74 -2.56 0.38
CA LYS A 19 -10.75 -3.16 -0.49
C LYS A 19 -11.82 -3.83 0.38
N ARG A 20 -13.00 -4.04 -0.19
CA ARG A 20 -14.09 -4.70 0.53
C ARG A 20 -13.96 -6.23 0.40
N GLY A 21 -14.06 -6.93 1.51
CA GLY A 21 -14.28 -8.38 1.57
C GLY A 21 -15.77 -8.74 1.44
N LEU A 22 -16.20 -9.80 2.13
CA LEU A 22 -17.60 -10.25 2.21
C LEU A 22 -18.43 -9.40 3.18
N GLY A 23 -18.40 -8.08 2.98
CA GLY A 23 -19.15 -7.11 3.80
C GLY A 23 -18.29 -6.28 4.75
N VAL A 24 -17.06 -6.71 5.05
CA VAL A 24 -16.07 -6.02 5.91
C VAL A 24 -14.87 -5.50 5.11
N ALA A 25 -13.95 -4.79 5.76
CA ALA A 25 -12.66 -4.43 5.18
C ALA A 25 -11.83 -5.69 4.92
N ALA A 26 -11.12 -5.74 3.79
CA ALA A 26 -10.18 -6.81 3.51
C ALA A 26 -8.84 -6.51 4.20
N ASP A 27 -8.80 -6.59 5.52
CA ASP A 27 -7.64 -6.30 6.37
C ASP A 27 -6.98 -7.57 6.95
N ASN A 28 -7.56 -8.74 6.73
CA ASN A 28 -6.99 -10.02 7.10
C ASN A 28 -6.14 -10.58 5.94
N CYS A 29 -4.84 -10.74 6.15
CA CYS A 29 -3.94 -11.24 5.12
C CYS A 29 -4.01 -12.76 4.93
N ASP A 30 -4.73 -13.49 5.80
CA ASP A 30 -4.96 -14.93 5.62
C ASP A 30 -5.79 -15.19 4.35
N ILE A 31 -5.26 -16.03 3.46
CA ILE A 31 -5.91 -16.43 2.21
C ILE A 31 -7.21 -17.22 2.44
N ARG A 32 -7.44 -17.70 3.67
CA ARG A 32 -8.62 -18.46 4.12
C ARG A 32 -9.53 -17.67 5.05
N ALA A 33 -9.36 -16.35 5.17
CA ALA A 33 -10.22 -15.49 5.99
C ALA A 33 -11.70 -15.66 5.58
N SER A 34 -12.56 -16.01 6.53
CA SER A 34 -13.96 -16.39 6.28
C SER A 34 -14.87 -15.21 5.90
N ASP A 35 -14.43 -13.99 6.19
CA ASP A 35 -15.11 -12.72 5.95
C ASP A 35 -14.55 -11.97 4.73
N GLN A 36 -13.68 -12.62 3.95
CA GLN A 36 -13.08 -12.11 2.73
C GLN A 36 -13.28 -13.08 1.56
N TRP A 37 -13.06 -12.61 0.33
CA TRP A 37 -13.05 -13.50 -0.82
C TRP A 37 -11.87 -14.49 -0.71
N GLN A 38 -12.05 -15.68 -1.28
CA GLN A 38 -10.99 -16.69 -1.30
C GLN A 38 -9.70 -16.09 -1.89
N ASN A 39 -8.60 -16.22 -1.15
CA ASN A 39 -7.28 -15.71 -1.56
C ASN A 39 -7.23 -14.18 -1.81
N GLN A 40 -8.11 -13.40 -1.18
CA GLN A 40 -8.11 -11.95 -1.31
C GLN A 40 -6.92 -11.29 -0.59
N GLY A 41 -6.60 -11.81 0.60
CA GLY A 41 -5.64 -11.19 1.51
C GLY A 41 -6.02 -9.77 1.93
N CYS A 42 -5.05 -9.06 2.50
CA CYS A 42 -5.24 -7.72 3.04
C CYS A 42 -4.97 -6.66 1.95
N SER A 43 -5.94 -6.49 1.05
CA SER A 43 -5.75 -5.68 -0.16
C SER A 43 -6.19 -4.23 0.02
N GLN A 44 -5.35 -3.29 -0.41
CA GLN A 44 -5.61 -1.85 -0.34
C GLN A 44 -5.93 -1.26 -1.71
N ARG A 45 -6.69 -0.17 -1.74
CA ARG A 45 -6.87 0.71 -2.90
C ARG A 45 -5.69 1.66 -2.98
N GLY A 46 -5.00 1.62 -4.11
CA GLY A 46 -4.00 2.62 -4.47
C GLY A 46 -4.64 3.98 -4.80
N PRO A 47 -3.84 5.05 -4.83
CA PRO A 47 -4.29 6.39 -5.19
C PRO A 47 -4.70 6.49 -6.67
N SER A 48 -5.30 7.61 -7.05
CA SER A 48 -5.69 7.91 -8.44
C SER A 48 -4.49 7.84 -9.39
N ALA A 49 -4.74 7.36 -10.61
CA ALA A 49 -3.72 7.22 -11.66
C ALA A 49 -2.47 6.38 -11.25
N SER A 50 -2.57 5.54 -10.22
CA SER A 50 -1.49 4.64 -9.82
C SER A 50 -1.33 3.43 -10.74
N MET A 51 -2.32 3.15 -11.60
CA MET A 51 -2.26 2.06 -12.58
C MET A 51 -3.06 2.36 -13.84
N GLY A 52 -2.86 1.55 -14.88
CA GLY A 52 -3.67 1.56 -16.10
C GLY A 52 -3.49 2.82 -16.96
N GLN A 53 -4.56 3.24 -17.63
CA GLN A 53 -4.52 4.35 -18.60
C GLN A 53 -4.06 5.66 -17.97
N GLY A 54 -4.54 5.98 -16.76
CA GLY A 54 -4.15 7.21 -16.04
C GLY A 54 -2.65 7.24 -15.73
N PHE A 55 -2.11 6.11 -15.26
CA PHE A 55 -0.67 5.94 -15.02
C PHE A 55 0.13 6.14 -16.32
N ASN A 56 -0.26 5.47 -17.41
CA ASN A 56 0.45 5.55 -18.69
C ASN A 56 0.40 6.98 -19.28
N ALA A 57 -0.75 7.64 -19.22
CA ALA A 57 -0.92 9.00 -19.71
C ALA A 57 -0.11 10.03 -18.88
N GLY A 58 0.07 9.78 -17.59
CA GLY A 58 0.94 10.57 -16.70
C GLY A 58 2.44 10.31 -16.90
N GLY A 59 2.83 9.42 -17.83
CA GLY A 59 4.22 9.04 -18.05
C GLY A 59 4.76 8.05 -17.01
N GLY A 60 3.88 7.40 -16.25
CA GLY A 60 4.19 6.45 -15.20
C GLY A 60 4.46 7.11 -13.86
N GLY A 61 5.30 6.47 -13.06
CA GLY A 61 5.70 6.93 -11.74
C GLY A 61 6.57 5.92 -11.03
N THR A 62 6.94 6.26 -9.80
CA THR A 62 7.83 5.47 -8.96
C THR A 62 7.03 4.78 -7.89
N TYR A 63 7.18 3.45 -7.82
CA TYR A 63 6.69 2.64 -6.72
C TYR A 63 7.86 2.29 -5.79
N ALA A 64 7.65 2.44 -4.49
CA ALA A 64 8.58 1.98 -3.47
C ALA A 64 7.86 1.05 -2.48
N ALA A 65 8.59 0.08 -1.96
CA ALA A 65 8.14 -0.79 -0.90
C ALA A 65 9.26 -0.92 0.13
N GLU A 66 8.88 -0.83 1.40
CA GLU A 66 9.77 -1.05 2.52
C GLU A 66 9.25 -2.24 3.32
N TRP A 67 10.18 -3.12 3.66
CA TRP A 67 9.97 -4.19 4.62
C TRP A 67 10.89 -3.95 5.81
N ASP A 68 10.31 -3.60 6.95
CA ASP A 68 11.04 -3.45 8.21
C ASP A 68 10.47 -4.41 9.27
N PRO A 69 11.04 -5.63 9.40
CA PRO A 69 10.67 -6.55 10.46
C PRO A 69 10.96 -6.02 11.88
N GLY A 70 11.93 -5.12 12.03
CA GLY A 70 12.37 -4.59 13.32
C GLY A 70 11.38 -3.56 13.88
N ALA A 71 10.89 -2.67 13.01
CA ALA A 71 9.79 -1.75 13.34
C ALA A 71 8.41 -2.43 13.28
N GLY A 72 8.31 -3.58 12.59
CA GLY A 72 7.11 -4.40 12.54
C GLY A 72 6.11 -3.98 11.46
N HIS A 73 6.57 -3.33 10.39
CA HIS A 73 5.70 -2.84 9.32
C HIS A 73 6.19 -3.20 7.91
N PHE A 74 5.24 -3.17 6.99
CA PHE A 74 5.45 -3.18 5.55
C PHE A 74 4.71 -1.97 4.99
N ARG A 75 5.44 -1.06 4.32
CA ARG A 75 4.90 0.19 3.77
C ARG A 75 5.12 0.24 2.28
N THR A 76 4.21 0.88 1.56
CA THR A 76 4.32 1.06 0.11
C THR A 76 3.92 2.46 -0.29
N TRP A 77 4.61 3.01 -1.28
CA TRP A 77 4.36 4.34 -1.81
C TRP A 77 4.22 4.30 -3.33
N PHE A 78 3.48 5.28 -3.82
CA PHE A 78 3.42 5.61 -5.23
C PHE A 78 3.53 7.12 -5.39
N TRP A 79 4.46 7.55 -6.23
CA TRP A 79 4.58 8.93 -6.68
C TRP A 79 4.40 8.97 -8.20
N PRO A 80 3.51 9.82 -8.73
CA PRO A 80 3.49 10.13 -10.15
C PRO A 80 4.87 10.62 -10.62
N LYS A 81 5.19 10.40 -11.90
CA LYS A 81 6.48 10.80 -12.48
C LYS A 81 6.86 12.24 -12.10
N GLY A 82 8.04 12.41 -11.49
CA GLY A 82 8.59 13.70 -11.09
C GLY A 82 8.11 14.19 -9.72
N ALA A 83 7.29 13.41 -9.02
CA ALA A 83 6.88 13.68 -7.65
C ALA A 83 7.59 12.78 -6.63
N GLU A 84 8.45 11.86 -7.08
CA GLU A 84 9.26 11.07 -6.17
C GLU A 84 10.20 11.97 -5.34
N PRO A 85 10.39 11.66 -4.05
CA PRO A 85 11.36 12.35 -3.21
C PRO A 85 12.78 12.35 -3.80
N GLU A 86 13.56 13.40 -3.56
CA GLU A 86 14.92 13.55 -4.11
C GLU A 86 15.87 12.44 -3.63
N ASP A 87 15.69 11.95 -2.41
CA ASP A 87 16.44 10.85 -1.84
C ASP A 87 16.17 9.52 -2.57
N VAL A 88 14.95 9.32 -3.09
CA VAL A 88 14.63 8.22 -4.02
C VAL A 88 15.33 8.43 -5.36
N ALA A 89 15.21 9.62 -5.95
CA ALA A 89 15.80 9.93 -7.26
C ALA A 89 17.35 9.84 -7.26
N SER A 90 17.98 10.20 -6.14
CA SER A 90 19.43 10.16 -5.94
C SER A 90 19.96 8.82 -5.41
N GLY A 91 19.08 7.83 -5.21
CA GLY A 91 19.46 6.47 -4.79
C GLY A 91 19.88 6.35 -3.33
N ARG A 92 19.38 7.23 -2.45
CA ARG A 92 19.66 7.27 -1.00
C ARG A 92 18.36 7.30 -0.18
N PRO A 93 17.48 6.30 -0.33
CA PRO A 93 16.13 6.35 0.25
C PRO A 93 16.14 6.43 1.78
N SER A 94 15.27 7.28 2.31
CA SER A 94 14.99 7.49 3.74
C SER A 94 13.47 7.41 3.97
N PRO A 95 12.91 6.19 4.10
CA PRO A 95 11.47 5.97 4.15
C PRO A 95 10.73 6.71 5.27
N GLU A 96 11.41 6.99 6.40
CA GLU A 96 10.81 7.72 7.52
C GLU A 96 10.51 9.20 7.22
N SER A 97 11.07 9.74 6.14
CA SER A 97 10.80 11.11 5.69
C SER A 97 9.67 11.19 4.66
N TRP A 98 9.16 10.05 4.18
CA TRP A 98 8.15 10.00 3.15
C TRP A 98 6.74 10.16 3.75
N PRO A 99 5.81 10.80 3.01
CA PRO A 99 4.42 10.95 3.44
C PRO A 99 3.64 9.64 3.46
#